data_AF-A0A067NM14-F1
#
_entry.id   AF-A0A067NM14-F1
#
_cell.length_a   1.000
_cell.length_b   1.000
_cell.length_c   1.000
_cell.angle_alpha   90.00
_cell.angle_beta   90.00
_cell.angle_gamma   90.00
#
_symmetry.space_group_name_H-M   'P 1'
#
loop_
_entity.id
_entity.type
_entity.pdbx_description
1 polymer ?
#
loop_
_entity_poly.entity_id
_entity_poly.type
_entity_poly.pdbx_seq_one_letter_code
_entity_poly.pdbx_strand_id
1 'polypeptide(L)'
;MYFINQNWLWQINNETSIFRVNVVNTTGVAEMPLQLKLGTKAEGIKTGSWRWRGTMLYYDQPSGDSQGLFYSCPAGDNTGIFMFLKNAAPPAGCSVLTLHTFTRRNGWR
;
A
#
# COMPACT_ATOMS: atom_id res chain seq x y z
N MET A 1 5.84 4.23 9.17
CA MET A 1 6.67 3.03 8.86
C MET A 1 5.76 1.85 8.55
N TYR A 2 6.11 0.98 7.59
CA TYR A 2 5.32 -0.19 7.23
C TYR A 2 5.99 -1.51 7.65
N PHE A 3 5.18 -2.48 8.08
CA PHE A 3 5.64 -3.84 8.36
C PHE A 3 4.54 -4.87 8.07
N ILE A 4 4.93 -6.12 7.80
CA ILE A 4 4.00 -7.22 7.55
C ILE A 4 3.96 -8.12 8.79
N ASN A 5 2.76 -8.39 9.29
CA ASN A 5 2.54 -9.31 10.41
C ASN A 5 1.28 -10.15 10.12
N GLN A 6 1.40 -11.48 10.24
CA GLN A 6 0.32 -12.44 9.96
C GLN A 6 -0.34 -12.23 8.58
N ASN A 7 0.46 -12.01 7.53
CA ASN A 7 0.03 -11.70 6.16
C ASN A 7 -0.70 -10.36 5.97
N TRP A 8 -0.72 -9.50 6.98
CA TRP A 8 -1.32 -8.16 6.89
C TRP A 8 -0.25 -7.08 6.92
N LEU A 9 -0.48 -6.03 6.15
CA LEU A 9 0.33 -4.83 6.22
C LEU A 9 -0.20 -3.90 7.32
N TRP A 10 0.73 -3.39 8.11
CA TRP A 10 0.48 -2.47 9.20
C TRP A 10 1.31 -1.21 8.99
N GLN A 11 0.75 -0.06 9.37
CA GLN A 11 1.42 1.23 9.37
C GLN A 11 1.48 1.78 10.79
N ILE A 12 2.70 2.10 11.23
CA ILE A 12 2.96 2.88 12.44
C ILE A 12 2.81 4.36 12.06
N ASN A 13 1.87 5.05 12.71
CA ASN A 13 1.58 6.46 12.46
C ASN A 13 2.18 7.40 13.51
N ASN A 14 2.24 6.96 14.76
CA ASN A 14 2.87 7.68 15.87
C ASN A 14 3.32 6.67 16.94
N GLU A 15 3.72 7.15 18.13
CA GLU A 15 4.20 6.30 19.22
C GLU A 15 3.14 5.35 19.80
N THR A 16 1.85 5.62 19.57
CA THR A 16 0.73 4.90 20.23
C THR A 16 -0.26 4.27 19.26
N SER A 17 -0.16 4.55 17.96
CA SER A 17 -1.14 4.17 16.95
C SER A 17 -0.50 3.39 15.82
N ILE A 18 -0.94 2.13 15.72
CA ILE A 18 -0.65 1.23 14.63
C ILE A 18 -1.97 0.92 13.94
N PHE A 19 -2.04 1.17 12.63
CA PHE A 19 -3.23 0.89 11.82
C PHE A 19 -2.96 -0.22 10.84
N ARG A 20 -4.02 -0.97 10.54
CA ARG A 20 -4.00 -1.92 9.43
C ARG A 20 -4.12 -1.14 8.13
N VAL A 21 -3.37 -1.58 7.12
CA VAL A 21 -3.50 -1.06 5.75
C VAL A 21 -4.44 -1.99 4.99
N ASN A 22 -5.66 -1.53 4.75
CA ASN A 22 -6.67 -2.24 3.99
C ASN A 22 -6.56 -1.89 2.51
N VAL A 23 -6.85 -2.85 1.64
CA VAL A 23 -6.93 -2.63 0.19
C VAL A 23 -8.39 -2.61 -0.21
N VAL A 24 -8.87 -1.52 -0.78
CA VAL A 24 -10.28 -1.37 -1.18
C VAL A 24 -10.37 -1.08 -2.67
N ASN A 25 -11.43 -1.59 -3.32
CA ASN A 25 -11.77 -1.18 -4.68
C ASN A 25 -12.25 0.27 -4.65
N THR A 26 -11.86 1.05 -5.66
CA THR A 26 -12.30 2.44 -5.79
C THR A 26 -13.02 2.68 -7.10
N THR A 27 -14.15 3.38 -7.01
CA THR A 27 -14.88 3.91 -8.17
C THR A 27 -14.63 5.41 -8.38
N GLY A 28 -13.95 6.07 -7.42
CA GLY A 28 -13.88 7.53 -7.33
C GLY A 28 -12.68 8.19 -8.02
N VAL A 29 -11.62 7.45 -8.35
CA VAL A 29 -10.51 7.97 -9.16
C VAL A 29 -10.51 7.22 -10.47
N ALA A 30 -10.88 7.93 -11.55
CA ALA A 30 -11.34 7.39 -12.84
C ALA A 30 -10.36 6.42 -13.53
N GLU A 31 -9.13 6.33 -13.05
CA GLU A 31 -8.10 5.50 -13.65
C GLU A 31 -7.61 4.40 -12.71
N MET A 32 -7.77 4.51 -11.38
CA MET A 32 -7.09 3.60 -10.45
C MET A 32 -8.01 2.54 -9.83
N PRO A 33 -7.60 1.26 -9.86
CA PRO A 33 -8.48 0.17 -9.43
C PRO A 33 -8.51 -0.01 -7.90
N LEU A 34 -7.38 0.22 -7.21
CA LEU A 34 -7.22 -0.10 -5.78
C LEU A 34 -6.66 1.07 -4.98
N GLN A 35 -7.17 1.23 -3.76
CA GLN A 35 -6.70 2.23 -2.79
C GLN A 35 -6.26 1.57 -1.48
N LEU A 36 -5.21 2.10 -0.88
CA LEU A 36 -4.80 1.80 0.49
C LEU A 36 -5.53 2.71 1.46
N LYS A 37 -6.20 2.10 2.44
CA LYS A 37 -6.94 2.80 3.49
C LYS A 37 -6.50 2.31 4.86
N LEU A 38 -6.15 3.25 5.74
CA LEU A 38 -5.85 2.93 7.12
C LEU A 38 -7.13 2.68 7.91
N GLY A 39 -7.10 1.67 8.77
CA GLY A 39 -8.21 1.34 9.64
C GLY A 39 -7.80 0.51 10.85
N THR A 40 -8.67 0.48 11.85
CA THR A 40 -8.49 -0.37 13.05
C THR A 40 -8.99 -1.80 12.83
N LYS A 41 -9.74 -2.05 11.77
CA LYS A 41 -10.36 -3.35 11.44
C LYS A 41 -9.87 -3.89 10.10
N ALA A 42 -9.98 -5.21 9.92
CA ALA A 42 -9.74 -5.89 8.66
C ALA A 42 -10.90 -5.65 7.69
N GLU A 43 -10.66 -4.90 6.62
CA GLU A 43 -11.68 -4.51 5.67
C GLU A 43 -11.14 -4.59 4.23
N GLY A 44 -12.04 -4.53 3.25
CA GLY A 44 -11.68 -4.59 1.84
C GLY A 44 -11.30 -5.99 1.35
N ILE A 45 -10.39 -6.03 0.38
CA ILE A 45 -9.97 -7.24 -0.33
C ILE A 45 -9.04 -8.08 0.54
N LYS A 46 -9.44 -9.33 0.77
CA LYS A 46 -8.72 -10.28 1.65
C LYS A 46 -7.91 -11.33 0.89
N THR A 47 -8.05 -11.40 -0.43
CA THR A 47 -7.44 -12.44 -1.29
C THR A 47 -6.05 -12.08 -1.80
N GLY A 48 -5.59 -10.85 -1.57
CA GLY A 48 -4.23 -10.44 -1.94
C GLY A 48 -3.22 -10.69 -0.82
N SER A 49 -1.94 -10.64 -1.17
CA SER A 49 -0.84 -10.86 -0.24
C SER A 49 0.19 -9.74 -0.32
N TRP A 50 0.82 -9.46 0.81
CA TRP A 50 1.87 -8.46 0.93
C TRP A 50 3.23 -9.14 0.97
N ARG A 51 4.22 -8.59 0.26
CA ARG A 51 5.60 -9.05 0.36
C ARG A 51 6.59 -7.91 0.22
N TRP A 52 7.78 -8.11 0.78
CA TRP A 52 8.94 -7.24 0.56
C TRP A 52 9.84 -7.84 -0.54
N ARG A 53 10.30 -7.01 -1.47
CA ARG A 53 11.40 -7.34 -2.39
C ARG A 53 12.52 -6.33 -2.16
N GLY A 54 13.56 -6.75 -1.45
CA GLY A 54 14.50 -5.80 -0.85
C GLY A 54 13.78 -4.93 0.18
N THR A 55 13.85 -3.61 0.03
CA THR A 55 13.12 -2.65 0.90
C THR A 55 11.79 -2.21 0.32
N MET A 56 11.43 -2.62 -0.90
CA MET A 56 10.22 -2.18 -1.61
C MET A 56 9.05 -3.12 -1.32
N LEU A 57 7.90 -2.52 -1.03
CA LEU A 57 6.65 -3.22 -0.78
C LEU A 57 5.94 -3.61 -2.07
N TYR A 58 5.43 -4.83 -2.14
CA TYR A 58 4.62 -5.33 -3.23
C TYR A 58 3.29 -5.84 -2.67
N TYR A 59 2.25 -5.70 -3.49
CA TYR A 59 0.95 -6.33 -3.26
C TYR A 59 0.63 -7.25 -4.44
N ASP A 60 0.42 -8.52 -4.16
CA ASP A 60 0.13 -9.54 -5.16
C ASP A 60 -1.33 -9.99 -5.08
N GLN A 61 -1.93 -10.24 -6.24
CA GLN A 61 -3.19 -10.94 -6.42
C GLN A 61 -3.06 -11.96 -7.57
N PRO A 62 -4.02 -12.89 -7.72
CA PRO A 62 -4.01 -13.82 -8.85
C PRO A 62 -4.01 -13.14 -10.24
N SER A 63 -4.54 -11.91 -10.33
CA SER A 63 -4.62 -11.14 -11.57
C SER A 63 -3.34 -10.36 -11.91
N GLY A 64 -2.36 -10.29 -11.01
CA GLY A 64 -1.14 -9.52 -11.17
C GLY A 64 -0.64 -8.94 -9.86
N ASP A 65 0.36 -8.06 -9.93
CA ASP A 65 0.96 -7.43 -8.76
C ASP A 65 1.23 -5.94 -8.97
N SER A 66 1.42 -5.21 -7.87
CA SER A 66 1.61 -3.75 -7.90
C SER A 66 2.91 -3.27 -8.56
N GLN A 67 3.81 -4.18 -8.93
CA GLN A 67 5.16 -3.93 -9.42
C GLN A 67 6.01 -3.06 -8.46
N GLY A 68 5.59 -2.96 -7.20
CA GLY A 68 6.21 -2.10 -6.20
C GLY A 68 5.90 -0.61 -6.38
N LEU A 69 5.00 -0.27 -7.30
CA LEU A 69 4.60 1.10 -7.61
C LEU A 69 3.26 1.43 -6.95
N PHE A 70 3.22 2.61 -6.36
CA PHE A 70 2.04 3.22 -5.76
C PHE A 70 1.91 4.65 -6.27
N TYR A 71 0.72 5.21 -6.12
CA TYR A 71 0.38 6.52 -6.64
C TYR A 71 -0.27 7.34 -5.55
N SER A 72 0.28 8.52 -5.27
CA SER A 72 -0.27 9.52 -4.38
C SER A 72 -1.11 10.47 -5.20
N CYS A 73 -2.42 10.49 -4.95
CA CYS A 73 -3.38 11.23 -5.76
C CYS A 73 -4.38 12.00 -4.89
N PRO A 74 -4.92 13.12 -5.38
CA PRO A 74 -6.06 13.78 -4.75
C PRO A 74 -7.25 12.83 -4.62
N ALA A 75 -7.86 12.79 -3.44
CA ALA A 75 -8.99 11.93 -3.08
C ALA A 75 -9.95 12.71 -2.17
N GLY A 76 -10.80 13.56 -2.77
CA GLY A 76 -11.58 14.56 -2.03
C GLY A 76 -10.65 15.63 -1.45
N ASP A 77 -10.86 15.97 -0.17
CA ASP A 77 -10.05 16.98 0.54
C ASP A 77 -8.67 16.46 0.99
N ASN A 78 -8.37 15.18 0.75
CA ASN A 78 -7.15 14.54 1.21
C ASN A 78 -6.37 13.92 0.05
N THR A 79 -5.17 13.41 0.37
CA THR A 79 -4.38 12.58 -0.55
C THR A 79 -4.59 11.11 -0.22
N GLY A 80 -4.87 10.30 -1.23
CA GLY A 80 -4.95 8.84 -1.12
C GLY A 80 -3.75 8.16 -1.76
N ILE A 81 -3.43 6.94 -1.29
CA ILE A 81 -2.44 6.06 -1.91
C ILE A 81 -3.16 4.97 -2.68
N PHE A 82 -2.78 4.78 -3.94
CA PHE A 82 -3.44 3.90 -4.88
C PHE A 82 -2.45 3.02 -5.62
N MET A 83 -2.93 1.98 -6.29
CA MET A 83 -2.10 1.08 -7.09
C MET A 83 -2.88 0.41 -8.22
N PHE A 84 -2.13 -0.05 -9.21
CA PHE A 84 -2.59 -0.93 -10.29
C PHE A 84 -1.92 -2.29 -10.14
N LEU A 85 -2.62 -3.37 -10.49
CA LEU A 85 -2.05 -4.73 -10.52
C LEU A 85 -1.43 -5.09 -11.89
N LYS A 86 -1.38 -4.12 -12.79
CA LYS A 86 -0.83 -4.23 -14.14
C LYS A 86 -0.14 -2.92 -14.49
N ASN A 87 0.81 -2.97 -15.41
CA ASN A 87 1.47 -1.76 -15.90
C ASN A 87 0.44 -0.77 -16.46
N ALA A 88 0.47 0.45 -15.92
CA ALA A 88 -0.36 1.55 -16.35
C ALA A 88 0.50 2.83 -16.34
N ALA A 89 0.18 3.75 -17.24
CA ALA A 89 0.76 5.09 -17.17
C ALA A 89 0.32 5.76 -15.86
N PRO A 90 1.17 6.60 -15.23
CA PRO A 90 0.77 7.39 -14.08
C PRO A 90 -0.43 8.28 -14.43
N PRO A 91 -1.51 8.27 -13.62
CA PRO A 91 -2.65 9.15 -13.85
C PRO A 91 -2.27 10.63 -13.76
N ALA A 92 -3.01 11.48 -14.47
CA ALA A 92 -2.79 12.92 -14.44
C ALA A 92 -2.97 13.50 -13.02
N GLY A 93 -2.02 14.32 -12.57
CA GLY A 93 -2.07 14.94 -11.24
C GLY A 93 -1.66 14.02 -10.08
N CYS A 94 -1.16 12.82 -10.37
CA CYS A 94 -0.67 11.87 -9.38
C CYS A 94 0.86 11.80 -9.36
N SER A 95 1.42 11.55 -8.19
CA SER A 95 2.85 11.30 -8.00
C SER A 95 3.11 9.81 -7.80
N VAL A 96 4.07 9.25 -8.56
CA VAL A 96 4.54 7.87 -8.36
C VAL A 96 5.41 7.80 -7.12
N LEU A 97 5.21 6.77 -6.31
CA LEU A 97 6.00 6.51 -5.12
C LEU A 97 6.20 5.01 -4.88
N THR A 98 7.19 4.71 -4.07
CA THR A 98 7.51 3.37 -3.58
C THR A 98 7.35 3.35 -2.07
N LEU A 99 6.70 2.32 -1.54
CA LEU A 99 6.55 2.17 -0.10
C LEU A 99 7.67 1.29 0.45
N HIS A 100 8.31 1.77 1.51
CA HIS A 100 9.50 1.14 2.07
C HIS A 100 9.36 0.79 3.54
N THR A 101 10.16 -0.19 3.96
CA THR A 101 10.47 -0.44 5.36
C THR A 101 11.94 -0.17 5.65
N PHE A 102 12.22 0.30 6.87
CA PHE A 102 13.57 0.45 7.39
C PHE A 102 13.76 -0.55 8.53
N THR A 103 14.21 -1.76 8.23
CA THR A 103 14.78 -2.60 9.27
C THR A 103 16.15 -2.02 9.61
N ARG A 104 16.30 -1.40 10.79
CA ARG A 104 17.63 -1.22 11.38
C ARG A 104 18.22 -2.63 11.51
N ARG A 105 19.31 -2.91 10.80
CA ARG A 105 20.17 -4.05 11.13
C ARG A 105 20.77 -3.74 12.49
N ASN A 106 20.12 -4.21 13.56
CA ASN A 106 20.81 -4.38 14.82
C ASN A 106 21.76 -5.56 14.63
N GLY A 107 22.97 -5.27 14.17
CA GLY A 107 24.08 -6.20 14.21
C GLY A 107 24.43 -6.46 15.66
N TRP A 108 23.80 -7.47 16.24
CA TRP A 108 24.30 -8.16 17.43
C TRP A 108 24.74 -9.55 16.98
N ARG A 109 26.04 -9.65 16.71
CA ARG A 109 26.86 -10.85 16.94
C ARG A 109 28.21 -10.37 17.43
#